data_AF-A0A8S9YIL6-F1
#
_entry.id   AF-A0A8S9YIL6-F1
#
_cell.length_a   1.000
_cell.length_b   1.000
_cell.length_c   1.000
_cell.angle_alpha   90.00
_cell.angle_beta   90.00
_cell.angle_gamma   90.00
#
_symmetry.space_group_name_H-M   'P 1'
#
loop_
_entity.id
_entity.type
_entity.pdbx_description
1 polymer ?
#
loop_
_entity_poly.entity_id
_entity_poly.type
_entity_poly.pdbx_seq_one_letter_code
_entity_poly.pdbx_strand_id
1 'polypeptide(L)'
;MAETLKNQGNLCMKEDQFEEALACYTKAIELSPNYAVYYCNRAAAYSRLNEHHKAIEDCQRALKIDPNYSKAYGRLGIAYSSLGEHAKAAAAYRKRLELDPTNENCQQNLNLTEERLGETRNAPSSGSGAGSGFDFGAVLNNPMMQNIAFQLLRDPHAQNVMADLFSNTFSGTSSSNTNANTASPMADAVPSNQNASNGDRPASSEQTTAQPNMDQFMRLGQQLAQQLRATNPQLVDQLRQNFQSSFSSPDSTDPAP
;
A
#
# COMPACT_ATOMS: atom_id res chain seq x y z
N MET A 1 -5.82 32.04 36.04
CA MET A 1 -6.84 32.21 34.98
C MET A 1 -6.78 31.09 33.94
N ALA A 2 -5.64 30.88 33.25
CA ALA A 2 -5.48 29.78 32.29
C ALA A 2 -5.72 28.39 32.90
N GLU A 3 -5.20 28.15 34.11
CA GLU A 3 -5.42 26.88 34.81
C GLU A 3 -6.89 26.63 35.15
N THR A 4 -7.62 27.67 35.56
CA THR A 4 -9.07 27.62 35.83
C THR A 4 -9.83 27.23 34.56
N LEU A 5 -9.48 27.81 33.41
CA LEU A 5 -10.06 27.46 32.11
C LEU A 5 -9.75 26.02 31.72
N LYS A 6 -8.52 25.54 31.94
CA LYS A 6 -8.18 24.12 31.75
C LYS A 6 -9.02 23.22 32.67
N ASN A 7 -9.22 23.60 33.93
CA ASN A 7 -10.07 22.82 34.85
C ASN A 7 -11.52 22.79 34.38
N GLN A 8 -12.07 23.92 33.91
CA GLN A 8 -13.40 23.98 33.34
C GLN A 8 -13.52 23.10 32.09
N GLY A 9 -12.55 23.18 31.18
CA GLY A 9 -12.51 22.31 30.00
C GLY A 9 -12.46 20.83 30.37
N ASN A 10 -11.74 20.47 31.44
CA ASN A 10 -11.72 19.09 31.95
C ASN A 10 -13.09 18.65 32.50
N LEU A 11 -13.88 19.56 33.09
CA LEU A 11 -15.24 19.28 33.55
C LEU A 11 -16.16 19.05 32.35
N CYS A 12 -16.13 19.94 31.35
CA CYS A 12 -16.89 19.78 30.11
C CYS A 12 -16.55 18.45 29.41
N MET A 13 -15.27 18.03 29.38
CA MET A 13 -14.88 16.71 28.86
C MET A 13 -15.52 15.53 29.60
N LYS A 14 -15.76 15.65 30.92
CA LYS A 14 -16.41 14.59 31.72
C LYS A 14 -17.92 14.53 31.48
N GLU A 15 -18.50 15.66 31.09
CA GLU A 15 -19.91 15.81 30.75
C GLU A 15 -20.17 15.59 29.24
N ASP A 16 -19.16 15.12 28.50
CA ASP A 16 -19.18 14.92 27.04
C ASP A 16 -19.51 16.20 26.22
N GLN A 17 -19.28 17.38 26.82
CA GLN A 17 -19.40 18.71 26.19
C GLN A 17 -18.08 19.09 25.51
N PHE A 18 -17.80 18.53 24.34
CA PHE A 18 -16.47 18.63 23.73
C PHE A 18 -16.20 20.01 23.10
N GLU A 19 -17.21 20.66 22.53
CA GLU A 19 -17.12 22.00 21.94
C GLU A 19 -16.83 23.06 23.01
N GLU A 20 -17.50 22.99 24.16
CA GLU A 20 -17.24 23.85 25.31
C GLU A 20 -15.85 23.59 25.88
N ALA A 21 -15.41 22.32 25.92
CA ALA A 21 -14.05 21.97 26.32
C ALA A 21 -13.02 22.60 25.36
N LEU A 22 -13.23 22.53 24.04
CA LEU A 22 -12.38 23.18 23.04
C LEU A 22 -12.27 24.70 23.27
N ALA A 23 -13.39 25.37 23.54
CA ALA A 23 -13.42 26.79 23.82
C ALA A 23 -12.61 27.13 25.09
N CYS A 24 -12.77 26.33 26.15
CA CYS A 24 -12.02 26.49 27.38
C CYS A 24 -10.51 26.32 27.19
N TYR A 25 -10.08 25.24 26.52
CA TYR A 25 -8.67 24.99 26.26
C TYR A 25 -8.05 26.03 25.32
N THR A 26 -8.80 26.50 24.32
CA THR A 26 -8.34 27.56 23.41
C THR A 26 -8.06 28.84 24.17
N LYS A 27 -8.98 29.28 25.04
CA LYS A 27 -8.74 30.45 25.91
C LYS A 27 -7.56 30.22 26.87
N ALA A 28 -7.38 29.00 27.39
CA ALA A 28 -6.22 28.68 28.23
C ALA A 28 -4.89 28.81 27.46
N ILE A 29 -4.88 28.38 26.19
CA ILE A 29 -3.72 28.50 25.29
C ILE A 29 -3.43 29.97 24.96
N GLU A 30 -4.45 30.77 24.65
CA GLU A 30 -4.30 32.20 24.37
C GLU A 30 -3.65 32.95 25.55
N LEU A 31 -4.04 32.62 26.78
CA LEU A 31 -3.47 33.20 27.99
C LEU A 31 -2.07 32.66 28.32
N SER A 32 -1.74 31.44 27.92
CA SER A 32 -0.54 30.72 28.35
C SER A 32 -0.12 29.65 27.32
N PRO A 33 0.53 30.06 26.22
CA PRO A 33 0.77 29.21 25.04
C PRO A 33 1.94 28.23 25.19
N ASN A 34 2.65 28.23 26.32
CA ASN A 34 3.83 27.39 26.54
C ASN A 34 3.54 26.19 27.45
N TYR A 35 2.28 25.76 27.56
CA TYR A 35 1.87 24.63 28.38
C TYR A 35 1.40 23.45 27.51
N ALA A 36 2.24 22.42 27.42
CA ALA A 36 1.96 21.21 26.64
C ALA A 36 0.62 20.54 27.01
N VAL A 37 0.25 20.60 28.30
CA VAL A 37 -1.01 20.04 28.81
C VAL A 37 -2.25 20.66 28.17
N TYR A 38 -2.25 21.95 27.83
CA TYR A 38 -3.43 22.60 27.25
C TYR A 38 -3.68 22.12 25.81
N TYR A 39 -2.61 22.05 25.00
CA TYR A 39 -2.69 21.47 23.66
C TYR A 39 -3.09 20.00 23.69
N CYS A 40 -2.49 19.19 24.57
CA CYS A 40 -2.85 17.77 24.66
C CYS A 40 -4.29 17.54 25.14
N ASN A 41 -4.81 18.40 26.02
CA ASN A 41 -6.22 18.34 26.43
C ASN A 41 -7.15 18.79 25.30
N ARG A 42 -6.76 19.80 24.52
CA ARG A 42 -7.53 20.22 23.34
C ARG A 42 -7.52 19.16 22.22
N ALA A 43 -6.38 18.50 22.00
CA ALA A 43 -6.29 17.33 21.14
C ALA A 43 -7.24 16.20 21.57
N ALA A 44 -7.43 16.00 22.88
CA ALA A 44 -8.41 15.05 23.40
C ALA A 44 -9.83 15.37 22.92
N ALA A 45 -10.23 16.64 23.03
CA ALA A 45 -11.55 17.09 22.60
C ALA A 45 -11.72 16.97 21.08
N TYR A 46 -10.70 17.37 20.30
CA TYR A 46 -10.70 17.14 18.84
C TYR A 46 -10.86 15.67 18.48
N SER A 47 -10.16 14.75 19.15
CA SER A 47 -10.34 13.32 18.90
C SER A 47 -11.76 12.82 19.21
N ARG A 48 -12.43 13.37 20.23
CA ARG A 48 -13.83 13.03 20.55
C ARG A 48 -14.81 13.54 19.50
N LEU A 49 -14.45 14.61 18.79
CA LEU A 49 -15.19 15.19 17.68
C LEU A 49 -14.79 14.61 16.31
N ASN A 50 -13.97 13.54 16.28
CA ASN A 50 -13.42 12.93 15.06
C ASN A 50 -12.55 13.88 14.20
N GLU A 51 -12.08 14.98 14.79
CA GLU A 51 -11.23 15.99 14.16
C GLU A 51 -9.74 15.61 14.28
N HIS A 52 -9.39 14.43 13.76
CA HIS A 52 -8.10 13.78 14.03
C HIS A 52 -6.88 14.57 13.51
N HIS A 53 -7.00 15.29 12.39
CA HIS A 53 -5.93 16.15 11.90
C HIS A 53 -5.60 17.30 12.88
N LYS A 54 -6.62 17.94 13.47
CA LYS A 54 -6.44 18.99 14.49
C LYS A 54 -5.86 18.40 15.77
N ALA A 55 -6.29 17.20 16.16
CA ALA A 55 -5.71 16.49 17.30
C ALA A 55 -4.21 16.20 17.10
N ILE A 56 -3.77 15.83 15.88
CA ILE A 56 -2.37 15.63 15.54
C ILE A 56 -1.58 16.93 15.68
N GLU A 57 -2.08 18.04 15.12
CA GLU A 57 -1.42 19.34 15.21
C GLU A 57 -1.19 19.76 16.67
N ASP A 58 -2.21 19.65 17.51
CA ASP A 58 -2.10 19.97 18.93
C ASP A 58 -1.17 19.02 19.68
N CYS A 59 -1.19 17.72 19.38
CA CYS A 59 -0.24 16.77 19.97
C CYS A 59 1.21 17.12 19.58
N GLN A 60 1.46 17.46 18.31
CA GLN A 60 2.78 17.89 17.86
C GLN A 60 3.20 19.21 18.53
N ARG A 61 2.28 20.15 18.72
CA ARG A 61 2.55 21.39 19.44
C ARG A 61 2.88 21.12 20.91
N ALA A 62 2.16 20.22 21.57
CA ALA A 62 2.47 19.77 22.93
C ALA A 62 3.87 19.18 23.02
N LEU A 63 4.26 18.32 22.06
CA LEU A 63 5.57 17.67 22.01
C LEU A 63 6.72 18.63 21.64
N LYS A 64 6.45 19.73 20.92
CA LYS A 64 7.42 20.81 20.72
C LYS A 64 7.72 21.56 22.02
N ILE A 65 6.74 21.65 22.92
CA ILE A 65 6.88 22.31 24.23
C ILE A 65 7.54 21.36 25.23
N ASP A 66 7.07 20.11 25.30
CA ASP A 66 7.62 19.06 26.15
C ASP A 66 7.77 17.76 25.34
N PRO A 67 8.99 17.47 24.84
CA PRO A 67 9.27 16.28 24.05
C PRO A 67 9.07 14.95 24.80
N ASN A 68 9.02 14.99 26.13
CA ASN A 68 8.80 13.84 27.00
C ASN A 68 7.36 13.77 27.49
N TYR A 69 6.44 14.56 26.92
CA TYR A 69 5.05 14.56 27.33
C TYR A 69 4.33 13.31 26.83
N SER A 70 4.50 12.24 27.60
CA SER A 70 4.08 10.90 27.25
C SER A 70 2.61 10.86 26.79
N LYS A 71 1.69 11.60 27.43
CA LYS A 71 0.25 11.59 27.06
C LYS A 71 0.00 12.07 25.63
N ALA A 72 0.81 13.01 25.12
CA ALA A 72 0.67 13.49 23.75
C ALA A 72 1.03 12.42 22.73
N TYR A 73 2.05 11.58 22.98
CA TYR A 73 2.35 10.44 22.10
C TYR A 73 1.21 9.42 22.04
N GLY A 74 0.57 9.12 23.19
CA GLY A 74 -0.58 8.23 23.22
C GLY A 74 -1.75 8.77 22.40
N ARG A 75 -2.05 10.07 22.51
CA ARG A 75 -3.10 10.71 21.71
C ARG A 75 -2.75 10.81 20.22
N LEU A 76 -1.49 11.07 19.91
CA LEU A 76 -0.98 11.08 18.54
C LEU A 76 -1.14 9.70 17.89
N GLY A 77 -0.84 8.62 18.62
CA GLY A 77 -1.07 7.26 18.18
C GLY A 77 -2.54 6.97 17.88
N ILE A 78 -3.45 7.43 18.75
CA ILE A 78 -4.90 7.28 18.55
C ILE A 78 -5.33 8.01 17.29
N ALA A 79 -4.93 9.28 17.13
CA ALA A 79 -5.33 10.09 15.99
C ALA A 79 -4.81 9.53 14.65
N TYR A 80 -3.54 9.07 14.59
CA TYR A 80 -3.02 8.40 13.40
C TYR A 80 -3.73 7.08 13.11
N SER A 81 -4.05 6.29 14.13
CA SER A 81 -4.76 5.01 13.96
C SER A 81 -6.17 5.23 13.40
N SER A 82 -6.87 6.26 13.88
CA SER A 82 -8.18 6.67 13.34
C SER A 82 -8.12 7.13 11.87
N LEU A 83 -6.99 7.66 11.42
CA LEU A 83 -6.76 8.05 10.03
C LEU A 83 -6.23 6.90 9.15
N GLY A 84 -6.07 5.69 9.69
CA GLY A 84 -5.48 4.55 8.97
C GLY A 84 -3.95 4.63 8.79
N GLU A 85 -3.30 5.63 9.39
CA GLU A 85 -1.85 5.80 9.33
C GLU A 85 -1.13 4.89 10.34
N HIS A 86 -1.33 3.57 10.22
CA HIS A 86 -0.93 2.57 11.22
C HIS A 86 0.57 2.57 11.53
N ALA A 87 1.43 2.82 10.54
CA ALA A 87 2.89 2.90 10.76
C ALA A 87 3.27 4.06 11.70
N LYS A 88 2.66 5.25 11.50
CA LYS A 88 2.90 6.42 12.36
C LYS A 88 2.27 6.24 13.74
N ALA A 89 1.09 5.62 13.79
CA ALA A 89 0.45 5.27 15.05
C ALA A 89 1.31 4.34 15.90
N ALA A 90 1.86 3.26 15.32
CA ALA A 90 2.73 2.33 16.02
C ALA A 90 4.00 3.04 16.54
N ALA A 91 4.63 3.90 15.73
CA ALA A 91 5.78 4.68 16.17
C ALA A 91 5.45 5.58 17.38
N ALA A 92 4.30 6.26 17.36
CA ALA A 92 3.85 7.09 18.48
C ALA A 92 3.58 6.28 19.75
N TYR A 93 2.91 5.12 19.63
CA TYR A 93 2.64 4.25 20.78
C TYR A 93 3.92 3.64 21.37
N ARG A 94 4.89 3.22 20.55
CA ARG A 94 6.20 2.77 21.06
C ARG A 94 6.88 3.89 21.85
N LYS A 95 6.85 5.12 21.34
CA LYS A 95 7.43 6.27 22.05
C LYS A 95 6.71 6.58 23.37
N ARG A 96 5.38 6.44 23.42
CA ARG A 96 4.59 6.51 24.66
C ARG A 96 5.06 5.46 25.67
N LEU A 97 5.24 4.20 25.24
CA LEU A 97 5.65 3.08 26.10
C LEU A 97 7.11 3.18 26.56
N GLU A 98 8.00 3.79 25.78
CA GLU A 98 9.36 4.13 26.24
C GLU A 98 9.32 5.07 27.47
N LEU A 99 8.35 5.98 27.50
CA LEU A 99 8.21 6.98 28.57
C LEU A 99 7.31 6.51 29.74
N ASP A 100 6.34 5.64 29.46
CA ASP A 100 5.39 5.07 30.43
C ASP A 100 5.14 3.59 30.09
N PRO A 101 6.06 2.68 30.48
CA PRO A 101 6.00 1.27 30.09
C PRO A 101 4.80 0.51 30.68
N THR A 102 4.23 1.02 31.78
CA THR A 102 3.11 0.40 32.50
C THR A 102 1.75 0.69 31.88
N ASN A 103 1.70 1.40 30.75
CA ASN A 103 0.45 1.80 30.14
C ASN A 103 -0.20 0.68 29.32
N GLU A 104 -1.00 -0.16 29.99
CA GLU A 104 -1.68 -1.32 29.38
C GLU A 104 -2.54 -0.94 28.17
N ASN A 105 -3.32 0.16 28.26
CA ASN A 105 -4.12 0.65 27.14
C ASN A 105 -3.28 1.00 25.92
N CYS A 106 -2.10 1.60 26.13
CA CYS A 106 -1.19 1.91 25.03
C CYS A 106 -0.58 0.64 24.42
N GLN A 107 -0.27 -0.36 25.24
CA GLN A 107 0.23 -1.65 24.77
C GLN A 107 -0.83 -2.36 23.91
N GLN A 108 -2.08 -2.39 24.36
CA GLN A 108 -3.20 -2.94 23.58
C GLN A 108 -3.38 -2.19 22.25
N ASN A 109 -3.36 -0.85 22.29
CA ASN A 109 -3.47 -0.03 21.07
C ASN A 109 -2.31 -0.23 20.10
N LEU A 110 -1.09 -0.44 20.61
CA LEU A 110 0.08 -0.77 19.79
C LEU A 110 -0.13 -2.11 19.10
N ASN A 111 -0.49 -3.16 19.84
CA ASN A 111 -0.71 -4.50 19.29
C ASN A 111 -1.78 -4.49 18.18
N LEU A 112 -2.92 -3.84 18.41
CA LEU A 112 -3.98 -3.71 17.41
C LEU A 112 -3.51 -2.94 16.17
N THR A 113 -2.68 -1.92 16.38
CA THR A 113 -2.14 -1.11 15.27
C THR A 113 -1.11 -1.90 14.46
N GLU A 114 -0.29 -2.73 15.11
CA GLU A 114 0.69 -3.60 14.45
C GLU A 114 0.01 -4.74 13.68
N GLU A 115 -1.07 -5.30 14.21
CA GLU A 115 -1.91 -6.28 13.51
C GLU A 115 -2.46 -5.69 12.20
N ARG A 116 -3.12 -4.52 12.28
CA ARG A 116 -3.62 -3.80 11.10
C ARG A 116 -2.51 -3.43 10.12
N LEU A 117 -1.33 -3.06 10.61
CA LEU A 117 -0.18 -2.80 9.76
C LEU A 117 0.28 -4.08 9.03
N GLY A 118 0.27 -5.22 9.72
CA GLY A 118 0.55 -6.54 9.14
C GLY A 118 -0.47 -6.94 8.08
N GLU A 119 -1.76 -6.66 8.30
CA GLU A 119 -2.83 -6.88 7.32
C GLU A 119 -2.67 -6.00 6.07
N THR A 120 -2.32 -4.72 6.23
CA THR A 120 -2.03 -3.86 5.06
C THR A 120 -0.81 -4.32 4.26
N ARG A 121 0.14 -5.02 4.92
CA ARG A 121 1.33 -5.60 4.28
C ARG A 121 1.05 -6.97 3.63
N ASN A 122 0.17 -7.76 4.22
CA ASN A 122 -0.22 -9.10 3.78
C ASN A 122 -1.47 -9.12 2.90
N ALA A 123 -2.13 -7.97 2.70
CA ALA A 123 -3.07 -7.80 1.60
C ALA A 123 -2.38 -8.30 0.33
N PRO A 124 -3.03 -9.17 -0.47
CA PRO A 124 -2.40 -9.77 -1.64
C PRO A 124 -1.80 -8.64 -2.46
N SER A 125 -0.49 -8.70 -2.64
CA SER A 125 0.28 -7.67 -3.31
C SER A 125 -0.38 -7.39 -4.67
N SER A 126 -1.11 -6.28 -4.78
CA SER A 126 -0.96 -5.48 -5.98
C SER A 126 0.33 -4.71 -5.75
N GLY A 127 1.41 -5.21 -6.34
CA GLY A 127 2.78 -5.01 -5.89
C GLY A 127 3.18 -3.55 -5.67
N SER A 128 3.51 -3.22 -4.43
CA SER A 128 4.34 -2.06 -4.11
C SER A 128 5.73 -2.58 -3.75
N GLY A 129 6.44 -3.04 -4.78
CA GLY A 129 7.88 -3.20 -4.69
C GLY A 129 8.49 -1.83 -4.41
N ALA A 130 9.28 -1.75 -3.34
CA ALA A 130 10.21 -0.64 -3.15
C ALA A 130 11.17 -0.63 -4.34
N GLY A 131 10.89 0.22 -5.32
CA GLY A 131 11.69 0.35 -6.53
C GLY A 131 10.90 1.08 -7.60
N SER A 132 11.05 2.40 -7.63
CA SER A 132 10.93 3.21 -8.85
C SER A 132 9.72 2.96 -9.76
N GLY A 133 8.65 3.74 -9.56
CA GLY A 133 7.72 4.09 -10.65
C GLY A 133 6.34 3.45 -10.56
N PHE A 134 5.34 4.33 -10.41
CA PHE A 134 3.92 4.12 -10.75
C PHE A 134 3.13 3.08 -9.90
N ASP A 135 2.32 3.58 -8.96
CA ASP A 135 1.39 2.78 -8.15
C ASP A 135 0.09 2.51 -8.92
N PHE A 136 0.02 1.35 -9.58
CA PHE A 136 -1.16 0.92 -10.32
C PHE A 136 -2.37 0.66 -9.40
N GLY A 137 -2.14 0.30 -8.12
CA GLY A 137 -3.21 0.08 -7.15
C GLY A 137 -3.94 1.38 -6.80
N ALA A 138 -3.20 2.48 -6.60
CA ALA A 138 -3.76 3.81 -6.38
C ALA A 138 -4.52 4.33 -7.61
N VAL A 139 -4.06 4.01 -8.82
CA VAL A 139 -4.73 4.37 -10.09
C VAL A 139 -6.04 3.62 -10.26
N LEU A 140 -6.06 2.33 -9.88
CA LEU A 140 -7.26 1.49 -9.96
C LEU A 140 -8.29 1.79 -8.88
N ASN A 141 -7.91 2.41 -7.76
CA ASN A 141 -8.85 2.73 -6.68
C ASN A 141 -9.35 4.19 -6.70
N ASN A 142 -8.88 5.02 -7.66
CA ASN A 142 -9.27 6.41 -7.80
C ASN A 142 -10.03 6.64 -9.11
N PRO A 143 -11.32 7.06 -9.08
CA PRO A 143 -12.17 7.17 -10.28
C PRO A 143 -11.68 8.20 -11.31
N MET A 144 -10.97 9.26 -10.87
CA MET A 144 -10.35 10.23 -11.77
C MET A 144 -9.18 9.60 -12.53
N MET A 145 -8.38 8.79 -11.83
CA MET A 145 -7.23 8.08 -12.41
C MET A 145 -7.65 6.90 -13.29
N GLN A 146 -8.74 6.22 -12.94
CA GLN A 146 -9.35 5.18 -13.78
C GLN A 146 -9.70 5.72 -15.16
N ASN A 147 -10.37 6.89 -15.25
CA ASN A 147 -10.73 7.50 -16.53
C ASN A 147 -9.49 7.86 -17.38
N ILE A 148 -8.43 8.36 -16.74
CA ILE A 148 -7.16 8.68 -17.41
C ILE A 148 -6.47 7.40 -17.88
N ALA A 149 -6.46 6.34 -17.06
CA ALA A 149 -5.90 5.04 -17.42
C ALA A 149 -6.67 4.39 -18.58
N PHE A 150 -8.01 4.46 -18.59
CA PHE A 150 -8.84 3.96 -19.68
C PHE A 150 -8.67 4.77 -20.98
N GLN A 151 -8.36 6.06 -20.89
CA GLN A 151 -8.04 6.88 -22.06
C GLN A 151 -6.67 6.52 -22.65
N LEU A 152 -5.65 6.31 -21.80
CA LEU A 152 -4.31 5.88 -22.23
C LEU A 152 -4.33 4.47 -22.83
N LEU A 153 -5.14 3.55 -22.29
CA LEU A 153 -5.32 2.21 -22.84
C LEU A 153 -6.00 2.20 -24.21
N ARG A 154 -6.73 3.24 -24.58
CA ARG A 154 -7.38 3.38 -25.90
C ARG A 154 -6.50 4.06 -26.94
N ASP A 155 -5.37 4.63 -26.53
CA ASP A 155 -4.42 5.29 -27.43
C ASP A 155 -3.32 4.29 -27.88
N PRO A 156 -3.28 3.92 -29.17
CA PRO A 156 -2.28 2.99 -29.70
C PRO A 156 -0.84 3.45 -29.51
N HIS A 157 -0.58 4.77 -29.42
CA HIS A 157 0.76 5.30 -29.20
C HIS A 157 1.21 5.18 -27.74
N ALA A 158 0.27 5.26 -26.79
CA ALA A 158 0.55 5.12 -25.36
C ALA A 158 0.75 3.65 -24.94
N GLN A 159 0.15 2.70 -25.67
CA GLN A 159 0.32 1.25 -25.43
C GLN A 159 1.79 0.81 -25.61
N ASN A 160 2.51 1.36 -26.58
CA ASN A 160 3.92 1.04 -26.81
C ASN A 160 4.82 1.55 -25.67
N VAL A 161 4.56 2.77 -25.18
CA VAL A 161 5.30 3.37 -24.04
C VAL A 161 5.08 2.56 -22.77
N MET A 162 3.86 2.05 -22.56
CA MET A 162 3.53 1.19 -21.42
C MET A 162 4.22 -0.17 -21.55
N ALA A 163 4.23 -0.78 -22.73
CA ALA A 163 4.92 -2.04 -22.98
C ALA A 163 6.44 -1.97 -22.74
N ASP A 164 7.08 -0.86 -23.14
CA ASP A 164 8.51 -0.60 -22.88
C ASP A 164 8.81 -0.36 -21.39
N LEU A 165 7.87 0.26 -20.66
CA LEU A 165 7.97 0.39 -19.20
C LEU A 165 7.87 -0.98 -18.52
N PHE A 166 6.91 -1.82 -18.93
CA PHE A 166 6.69 -3.14 -18.35
C PHE A 166 7.83 -4.11 -18.65
N SER A 167 8.41 -4.07 -19.84
CA SER A 167 9.50 -4.96 -20.24
C SER A 167 10.79 -4.69 -19.45
N ASN A 168 11.14 -3.41 -19.23
CA ASN A 168 12.30 -3.03 -18.43
C ASN A 168 12.12 -3.28 -16.92
N THR A 169 10.88 -3.31 -16.42
CA THR A 169 10.62 -3.49 -14.98
C THR A 169 10.62 -4.97 -14.56
N PHE A 170 10.37 -5.90 -15.50
CA PHE A 170 10.28 -7.34 -15.21
C PHE A 170 11.46 -8.19 -15.73
N SER A 171 12.41 -7.63 -16.49
CA SER A 171 13.56 -8.41 -17.01
C SER A 171 14.69 -8.68 -15.99
N GLY A 172 14.48 -8.36 -14.71
CA GLY A 172 15.52 -8.37 -13.67
C GLY A 172 15.64 -9.61 -12.79
N THR A 173 14.88 -10.69 -13.01
CA THR A 173 14.94 -11.88 -12.14
C THR A 173 14.70 -13.20 -12.86
N SER A 174 15.72 -13.83 -13.47
CA SER A 174 15.79 -15.30 -13.67
C SER A 174 17.21 -15.77 -14.02
N SER A 175 17.64 -16.92 -13.46
CA SER A 175 18.87 -17.73 -13.72
C SER A 175 19.92 -17.61 -12.62
N SER A 176 20.42 -18.67 -11.96
CA SER A 176 20.66 -20.03 -12.40
C SER A 176 20.71 -21.04 -11.23
N ASN A 177 20.08 -22.21 -11.43
CA ASN A 177 20.35 -23.44 -10.69
C ASN A 177 20.88 -24.48 -11.69
N THR A 178 22.13 -24.92 -11.57
CA THR A 178 22.55 -26.28 -11.94
C THR A 178 23.71 -26.73 -11.03
N ASN A 179 23.44 -27.85 -10.38
CA ASN A 179 24.33 -28.68 -9.57
C ASN A 179 25.25 -29.51 -10.47
N ALA A 180 26.54 -29.61 -10.14
CA ALA A 180 27.36 -30.79 -10.46
C ALA A 180 28.60 -30.87 -9.54
N ASN A 181 28.53 -31.83 -8.63
CA ASN A 181 29.59 -32.39 -7.82
C ASN A 181 30.62 -33.12 -8.72
N THR A 182 31.94 -32.99 -8.48
CA THR A 182 32.96 -34.06 -8.43
C THR A 182 34.41 -33.56 -8.69
N ALA A 183 35.30 -33.92 -7.76
CA ALA A 183 36.72 -34.30 -7.91
C ALA A 183 37.77 -33.31 -8.49
N SER A 184 38.68 -32.86 -7.61
CA SER A 184 40.13 -32.75 -7.90
C SER A 184 40.76 -34.16 -7.90
N PRO A 185 41.91 -34.47 -8.56
CA PRO A 185 43.18 -33.74 -8.41
C PRO A 185 44.17 -33.71 -9.61
N MET A 186 45.30 -33.01 -9.37
CA MET A 186 46.66 -33.19 -9.91
C MET A 186 47.11 -32.58 -11.26
N ALA A 187 48.08 -31.65 -11.11
CA ALA A 187 49.45 -31.60 -11.67
C ALA A 187 49.73 -31.36 -13.18
N ASP A 188 50.58 -30.34 -13.38
CA ASP A 188 51.67 -30.19 -14.37
C ASP A 188 51.46 -30.55 -15.85
N ALA A 189 51.53 -29.53 -16.73
CA ALA A 189 52.52 -29.48 -17.83
C ALA A 189 52.38 -28.24 -18.74
N VAL A 190 53.55 -27.78 -19.19
CA VAL A 190 53.90 -26.70 -20.13
C VAL A 190 53.32 -26.90 -21.55
N PRO A 191 53.10 -25.84 -22.36
CA PRO A 191 52.39 -25.90 -23.64
C PRO A 191 53.32 -26.11 -24.85
N SER A 192 52.81 -26.74 -25.92
CA SER A 192 53.27 -26.76 -27.33
C SER A 192 52.42 -27.81 -28.07
N ASN A 193 51.98 -27.75 -29.33
CA ASN A 193 52.10 -26.86 -30.49
C ASN A 193 51.36 -27.58 -31.66
N GLN A 194 50.74 -26.84 -32.61
CA GLN A 194 50.31 -27.26 -33.98
C GLN A 194 49.20 -28.33 -34.12
N ASN A 195 48.34 -28.41 -35.15
CA ASN A 195 47.98 -27.65 -36.35
C ASN A 195 46.82 -28.43 -37.05
N ALA A 196 45.83 -27.72 -37.63
CA ALA A 196 44.85 -28.15 -38.67
C ALA A 196 43.91 -29.35 -38.32
N SER A 197 42.67 -29.51 -38.79
CA SER A 197 41.95 -29.06 -39.99
C SER A 197 40.44 -29.34 -39.82
N ASN A 198 39.61 -28.42 -40.35
CA ASN A 198 38.26 -28.56 -40.94
C ASN A 198 37.27 -29.66 -40.50
N GLY A 199 36.04 -29.21 -40.19
CA GLY A 199 34.81 -29.91 -40.53
C GLY A 199 33.67 -29.71 -39.53
N ASP A 200 32.84 -28.67 -39.73
CA ASP A 200 31.37 -28.76 -39.83
C ASP A 200 30.65 -27.44 -39.51
N ARG A 201 29.83 -27.02 -40.47
CA ARG A 201 28.89 -25.88 -40.50
C ARG A 201 27.64 -26.22 -39.64
N PRO A 202 26.80 -25.25 -39.16
CA PRO A 202 26.17 -24.26 -40.04
C PRO A 202 25.77 -22.88 -39.46
N ALA A 203 25.44 -22.00 -40.41
CA ALA A 203 24.40 -20.97 -40.43
C ALA A 203 24.23 -20.01 -39.23
N SER A 204 24.65 -18.77 -39.49
CA SER A 204 24.34 -17.56 -38.75
C SER A 204 22.85 -17.20 -38.81
N SER A 205 22.21 -17.25 -37.63
CA SER A 205 21.26 -16.26 -37.10
C SER A 205 20.30 -15.55 -38.07
N GLU A 206 19.11 -16.12 -38.26
CA GLU A 206 17.90 -15.34 -38.51
C GLU A 206 17.35 -14.82 -37.17
N GLN A 207 17.11 -13.51 -37.10
CA GLN A 207 16.39 -12.84 -36.03
C GLN A 207 14.92 -13.29 -36.05
N THR A 208 14.52 -14.11 -35.09
CA THR A 208 13.10 -14.34 -34.81
C THR A 208 12.67 -13.37 -33.71
N THR A 209 11.94 -12.32 -34.12
CA THR A 209 11.07 -11.53 -33.23
C THR A 209 10.09 -12.49 -32.55
N ALA A 210 10.35 -12.84 -31.29
CA ALA A 210 9.46 -13.70 -30.52
C ALA A 210 8.16 -12.94 -30.20
N GLN A 211 7.11 -13.22 -30.98
CA GLN A 211 5.75 -12.87 -30.61
C GLN A 211 5.42 -13.52 -29.25
N PRO A 212 4.63 -12.87 -28.38
CA PRO A 212 4.25 -13.46 -27.11
C PRO A 212 3.51 -14.79 -27.33
N ASN A 213 4.05 -15.87 -26.75
CA ASN A 213 3.51 -17.23 -26.90
C ASN A 213 2.07 -17.30 -26.39
N MET A 214 1.16 -17.89 -27.18
CA MET A 214 -0.26 -18.06 -26.87
C MET A 214 -0.52 -18.72 -25.50
N ASP A 215 0.37 -19.61 -25.07
CA ASP A 215 0.32 -20.24 -23.75
C ASP A 215 0.49 -19.23 -22.60
N GLN A 216 1.32 -18.22 -22.80
CA GLN A 216 1.53 -17.17 -21.82
C GLN A 216 0.29 -16.27 -21.73
N PHE A 217 -0.35 -15.98 -22.87
CA PHE A 217 -1.62 -15.26 -22.90
C PHE A 217 -2.75 -16.05 -22.21
N MET A 218 -2.85 -17.36 -22.47
CA MET A 218 -3.85 -18.22 -21.83
C MET A 218 -3.69 -18.29 -20.30
N ARG A 219 -2.45 -18.39 -19.80
CA ARG A 219 -2.18 -18.39 -18.35
C ARG A 219 -2.58 -17.06 -17.70
N LEU A 220 -2.28 -15.96 -18.38
CA LEU A 220 -2.61 -14.62 -17.90
C LEU A 220 -4.13 -14.39 -17.87
N GLY A 221 -4.84 -14.87 -18.90
CA GLY A 221 -6.30 -14.87 -18.94
C GLY A 221 -6.92 -15.69 -17.81
N GLN A 222 -6.36 -16.85 -17.48
CA GLN A 222 -6.82 -17.66 -16.35
C GLN A 222 -6.59 -16.98 -15.00
N GLN A 223 -5.44 -16.35 -14.78
CA GLN A 223 -5.14 -15.63 -13.55
C GLN A 223 -6.08 -14.44 -13.35
N LEU A 224 -6.32 -13.65 -14.42
CA LEU A 224 -7.25 -12.53 -14.38
C LEU A 224 -8.68 -13.00 -14.05
N ALA A 225 -9.12 -14.11 -14.64
CA ALA A 225 -10.44 -14.68 -14.36
C ALA A 225 -10.58 -15.17 -12.90
N GLN A 226 -9.51 -15.74 -12.33
CA GLN A 226 -9.49 -16.15 -10.92
C GLN A 226 -9.54 -14.95 -9.97
N GLN A 227 -8.80 -13.88 -10.27
CA GLN A 227 -8.80 -12.66 -9.48
C GLN A 227 -10.17 -11.98 -9.50
N LEU A 228 -10.79 -11.87 -10.68
CA LEU A 228 -12.13 -11.31 -10.83
C LEU A 228 -13.19 -12.10 -10.03
N ARG A 229 -13.07 -13.43 -9.96
CA ARG A 229 -13.96 -14.26 -9.11
C ARG A 229 -13.79 -13.99 -7.63
N ALA A 230 -12.56 -13.74 -7.17
CA ALA A 230 -12.26 -13.49 -5.77
C ALA A 230 -12.71 -12.10 -5.31
N THR A 231 -12.56 -11.08 -6.17
CA THR A 231 -12.82 -9.69 -5.79
C THR A 231 -14.20 -9.19 -6.19
N ASN A 232 -14.80 -9.73 -7.25
CA ASN A 232 -16.09 -9.27 -7.78
C ASN A 232 -16.90 -10.43 -8.40
N PRO A 233 -17.44 -11.34 -7.58
CA PRO A 233 -18.19 -12.51 -8.06
C PRO A 233 -19.41 -12.14 -8.91
N GLN A 234 -20.10 -11.04 -8.59
CA GLN A 234 -21.28 -10.57 -9.33
C GLN A 234 -20.96 -10.13 -10.77
N LEU A 235 -19.79 -9.53 -10.99
CA LEU A 235 -19.34 -9.12 -12.32
C LEU A 235 -19.01 -10.33 -13.19
N VAL A 236 -18.46 -11.40 -12.59
CA VAL A 236 -18.19 -12.66 -13.28
C VAL A 236 -19.49 -13.34 -13.70
N ASP A 237 -20.52 -13.33 -12.84
CA ASP A 237 -21.82 -13.89 -13.17
C ASP A 237 -22.53 -13.09 -14.28
N GLN A 238 -22.41 -11.75 -14.28
CA GLN A 238 -22.91 -10.90 -15.36
C GLN A 238 -22.19 -11.18 -16.69
N LEU A 239 -20.87 -11.28 -16.68
CA LEU A 239 -20.08 -11.61 -17.87
C LEU A 239 -20.44 -13.01 -18.40
N ARG A 240 -20.67 -13.98 -17.50
CA ARG A 240 -21.11 -15.34 -17.87
C ARG A 240 -22.48 -15.33 -18.52
N GLN A 241 -23.43 -14.57 -17.98
CA GLN A 241 -24.76 -14.41 -18.57
C GLN A 241 -24.70 -13.72 -19.94
N ASN A 242 -23.84 -12.70 -20.10
CA ASN A 242 -23.62 -12.03 -21.38
C ASN A 242 -22.97 -12.94 -22.45
N PHE A 243 -22.04 -13.80 -22.06
CA PHE A 243 -21.46 -14.78 -22.98
C PHE A 243 -22.47 -15.87 -23.38
N GLN A 244 -23.33 -16.30 -22.46
CA GLN A 244 -24.40 -17.27 -22.75
C GLN A 244 -25.49 -16.71 -23.66
N SER A 245 -25.83 -15.41 -23.53
CA SER A 245 -26.75 -14.73 -24.44
C SER A 245 -26.13 -14.48 -25.82
N SER A 246 -24.81 -14.31 -25.91
CA SER A 246 -24.09 -14.09 -27.19
C SER A 246 -23.98 -15.35 -28.08
N PHE A 247 -24.16 -16.55 -27.52
CA PHE A 247 -24.20 -17.81 -28.30
C PHE A 247 -25.62 -18.34 -28.53
N SER A 248 -26.64 -17.69 -27.97
CA SER A 248 -28.03 -17.96 -28.32
C SER A 248 -28.41 -17.06 -29.49
N SER A 249 -28.04 -17.44 -30.72
CA SER A 249 -28.68 -16.82 -31.88
C SER A 249 -30.15 -17.27 -31.94
N PRO A 250 -31.10 -16.36 -32.24
CA PRO A 250 -32.46 -16.73 -32.57
C PRO A 250 -32.43 -17.38 -33.96
N ASP A 251 -32.69 -18.68 -34.03
CA ASP A 251 -33.04 -19.28 -35.32
C ASP A 251 -34.44 -18.79 -35.67
N SER A 252 -34.48 -17.90 -36.66
CA SER A 252 -35.66 -17.18 -37.10
C SER A 252 -36.13 -17.72 -38.45
N THR A 253 -37.46 -17.75 -38.61
CA THR A 253 -38.24 -17.66 -39.87
C THR A 253 -38.38 -18.94 -40.70
N ASP A 254 -39.49 -19.36 -41.30
CA ASP A 254 -40.91 -18.94 -41.50
C ASP A 254 -41.49 -20.01 -42.50
N PRO A 255 -42.63 -19.90 -43.22
CA PRO A 255 -43.92 -19.22 -43.00
C PRO A 255 -45.13 -20.20 -43.21
N ALA A 256 -46.35 -19.68 -43.06
CA ALA A 256 -47.61 -20.30 -43.53
C ALA A 256 -47.58 -20.59 -45.06
N PRO A 257 -48.43 -21.51 -45.56
CA PRO A 257 -49.86 -21.20 -45.79
C PRO A 257 -50.85 -22.11 -45.06
#